data_AF-A0A939G9G2-F1
#
_entry.id   AF-A0A939G9G2-F1
#
_cell.length_a   1.000
_cell.length_b   1.000
_cell.length_c   1.000
_cell.angle_alpha   90.00
_cell.angle_beta   90.00
_cell.angle_gamma   90.00
#
_symmetry.space_group_name_H-M   'P 1'
#
loop_
_entity.id
_entity.type
_entity.pdbx_description
1 polymer ?
#
loop_
_entity_poly.entity_id
_entity_poly.type
_entity_poly.pdbx_seq_one_letter_code
_entity_poly.pdbx_strand_id
1 'polypeptide(L)'
;MPTPTSAVSPPSSSSFTTLLTRFHRLVDGWLQGDNWLWKVVVLGLITPLIFFPTHPGLWNLPTEYWAAFQTKFYFWDTIEDQLIHPLQPIICYDEKPGCHEEKMVFRLFLPALLAVVRGRIGVYAVQLLCWPVFLYLLAREAEQLTHSRSVALYLTLSVMGLYIGGAFPFDFIICGDAFAYFFLLLAAVSRNRFVLTISLFLAYWVDERSLINSAYVLIYRCLVVAKDQPVFGRQNWLTGGAVLGSWIAYLGLRFGLGYLYHAETPTNSAGFDFLTTLPLHSNLLKLGRSYELLWALVLVGLWGLWQQRQTLLLISTLAALTVSMVVSVMVADTSRSMGYGLVLFLIVLPPALAQLRLSRLQHLLLIVALFCVFFPTRYLLLYRPEIMYLFE
;
A
#
# COMPACT_ATOMS: atom_id res chain seq x y z
N MET A 1 15.10 56.19 -32.32
CA MET A 1 13.69 55.88 -32.04
C MET A 1 13.57 54.38 -31.85
N PRO A 2 13.17 53.88 -30.67
CA PRO A 2 13.01 52.44 -30.44
C PRO A 2 11.76 51.94 -31.18
N THR A 3 11.92 50.85 -31.94
CA THR A 3 10.85 50.15 -32.65
C THR A 3 9.87 49.50 -31.66
N PRO A 4 8.55 49.64 -31.85
CA PRO A 4 7.56 49.00 -30.98
C PRO A 4 7.65 47.48 -31.18
N THR A 5 8.03 46.77 -30.13
CA THR A 5 7.98 45.32 -30.05
C THR A 5 6.55 44.86 -30.21
N SER A 6 6.29 44.10 -31.28
CA SER A 6 5.01 43.48 -31.57
C SER A 6 4.56 42.61 -30.39
N ALA A 7 3.38 42.94 -29.85
CA ALA A 7 2.75 42.17 -28.79
C ALA A 7 2.46 40.75 -29.31
N VAL A 8 3.21 39.77 -28.79
CA VAL A 8 2.94 38.34 -29.03
C VAL A 8 1.58 38.02 -28.41
N SER A 9 0.61 37.68 -29.25
CA SER A 9 -0.71 37.24 -28.80
C SER A 9 -0.57 35.98 -27.94
N PRO A 10 -1.26 35.89 -26.79
CA PRO A 10 -1.15 34.73 -25.92
C PRO A 10 -1.60 33.47 -26.68
N PRO A 11 -0.90 32.34 -26.52
CA PRO A 11 -1.26 31.10 -27.19
C PRO A 11 -2.69 30.71 -26.78
N SER A 12 -3.54 30.49 -27.77
CA SER A 12 -4.91 30.00 -27.59
C SER A 12 -4.88 28.74 -26.72
N SER A 13 -5.54 28.77 -25.56
CA SER A 13 -5.66 27.60 -24.70
C SER A 13 -6.26 26.43 -25.48
N SER A 14 -5.56 25.29 -25.54
CA SER A 14 -6.03 24.14 -26.30
C SER A 14 -7.40 23.66 -25.80
N SER A 15 -8.27 23.22 -26.71
CA SER A 15 -9.62 22.71 -26.40
C SER A 15 -9.63 21.67 -25.28
N PHE A 16 -8.58 20.86 -25.19
CA PHE A 16 -8.38 19.83 -24.17
C PHE A 16 -8.26 20.41 -22.75
N THR A 17 -7.51 21.49 -22.55
CA THR A 17 -7.38 22.13 -21.22
C THR A 17 -8.71 22.70 -20.72
N THR A 18 -9.54 23.18 -21.65
CA THR A 18 -10.89 23.66 -21.32
C THR A 18 -11.79 22.51 -20.89
N LEU A 19 -11.73 21.37 -21.59
CA LEU A 19 -12.49 20.17 -21.24
C LEU A 19 -12.12 19.65 -19.84
N LEU A 20 -10.83 19.50 -19.56
CA LEU A 20 -10.35 19.02 -18.25
C LEU A 20 -10.74 19.97 -17.13
N THR A 21 -10.63 21.28 -17.34
CA THR A 21 -11.05 22.27 -16.33
C THR A 21 -12.55 22.17 -16.05
N ARG A 22 -13.38 21.93 -17.07
CA ARG A 22 -14.82 21.69 -16.89
C ARG A 22 -15.06 20.40 -16.10
N PHE A 23 -14.33 19.33 -16.41
CA PHE A 23 -14.41 18.07 -15.69
C PHE A 23 -14.05 18.24 -14.21
N HIS A 24 -12.94 18.92 -13.88
CA HIS A 24 -12.57 19.21 -12.50
C HIS A 24 -13.65 19.99 -11.75
N ARG A 25 -14.29 20.99 -12.38
CA ARG A 25 -15.40 21.73 -11.75
C ARG A 25 -16.63 20.85 -11.49
N LEU A 26 -16.94 19.91 -12.40
CA LEU A 26 -18.03 18.96 -12.20
C LEU A 26 -17.73 18.02 -11.03
N VAL A 27 -16.51 17.49 -10.96
CA VAL A 27 -16.07 16.65 -9.84
C VAL A 27 -16.07 17.43 -8.53
N ASP A 28 -15.52 18.64 -8.51
CA ASP A 28 -15.56 19.51 -7.33
C ASP A 28 -16.99 19.83 -6.91
N GLY A 29 -17.89 20.09 -7.87
CA GLY A 29 -19.32 20.29 -7.65
C GLY A 29 -20.00 19.06 -7.03
N TRP A 30 -19.72 17.86 -7.55
CA TRP A 30 -20.22 16.61 -6.98
C TRP A 30 -19.67 16.34 -5.58
N LEU A 31 -18.42 16.71 -5.32
CA LEU A 31 -17.77 16.60 -4.01
C LEU A 31 -18.14 17.75 -3.05
N GLN A 32 -19.11 18.62 -3.38
CA GLN A 32 -19.63 19.59 -2.42
C GLN A 32 -20.45 18.92 -1.31
N GLY A 33 -20.59 19.63 -0.19
CA GLY A 33 -21.31 19.19 1.02
C GLY A 33 -20.45 18.43 2.02
N ASP A 34 -21.06 18.06 3.14
CA ASP A 34 -20.38 17.45 4.29
C ASP A 34 -20.10 15.95 4.09
N ASN A 35 -20.90 15.28 3.26
CA ASN A 35 -20.80 13.83 3.01
C ASN A 35 -19.83 13.46 1.87
N TRP A 36 -18.96 14.38 1.44
CA TRP A 36 -18.07 14.14 0.31
C TRP A 36 -17.11 12.96 0.51
N LEU A 37 -16.67 12.72 1.74
CA LEU A 37 -15.81 11.57 2.08
C LEU A 37 -16.51 10.25 1.75
N TRP A 38 -17.78 10.10 2.13
CA TRP A 38 -18.55 8.90 1.84
C TRP A 38 -18.79 8.71 0.34
N LYS A 39 -18.91 9.80 -0.43
CA LYS A 39 -18.97 9.73 -1.90
C LYS A 39 -17.68 9.12 -2.47
N VAL A 40 -16.52 9.53 -1.97
CA VAL A 40 -15.21 8.95 -2.36
C VAL A 40 -15.11 7.49 -1.94
N VAL A 41 -15.53 7.14 -0.71
CA VAL A 41 -15.52 5.75 -0.21
C VAL A 41 -16.38 4.86 -1.10
N VAL A 42 -17.63 5.25 -1.38
CA VAL A 42 -18.54 4.46 -2.23
C VAL A 42 -17.95 4.26 -3.62
N LEU A 43 -17.39 5.30 -4.23
CA LEU A 43 -16.77 5.19 -5.54
C LEU A 43 -15.53 4.27 -5.51
N GLY A 44 -14.73 4.35 -4.45
CA GLY A 44 -13.60 3.44 -4.20
C GLY A 44 -14.03 1.98 -4.06
N LEU A 45 -15.12 1.69 -3.34
CA LEU A 45 -15.67 0.33 -3.19
C LEU A 45 -16.22 -0.24 -4.51
N ILE A 46 -16.75 0.62 -5.37
CA ILE A 46 -17.26 0.24 -6.70
C ILE A 46 -16.11 0.05 -7.70
N THR A 47 -14.95 0.66 -7.49
CA THR A 47 -13.84 0.65 -8.46
C THR A 47 -13.42 -0.77 -8.86
N PRO A 48 -13.31 -1.75 -7.93
CA PRO A 48 -12.99 -3.12 -8.32
C PRO A 48 -14.03 -3.81 -9.22
N LEU A 49 -15.28 -3.33 -9.27
CA LEU A 49 -16.29 -3.84 -10.18
C LEU A 49 -15.91 -3.63 -11.66
N ILE A 50 -15.05 -2.64 -11.95
CA ILE A 50 -14.53 -2.38 -13.30
C ILE A 50 -13.61 -3.53 -13.77
N PHE A 51 -13.02 -4.29 -12.84
CA PHE A 51 -12.17 -5.44 -13.15
C PHE A 51 -12.96 -6.74 -13.42
N PHE A 52 -14.26 -6.79 -13.12
CA PHE A 52 -15.08 -8.00 -13.31
C PHE A 52 -15.15 -8.50 -14.76
N PRO A 53 -15.33 -7.63 -15.78
CA PRO A 53 -15.40 -8.07 -17.17
C PRO A 53 -14.09 -8.66 -17.70
N THR A 54 -12.95 -8.29 -17.15
CA THR A 54 -11.62 -8.74 -17.61
C THR A 54 -11.19 -10.08 -17.04
N HIS A 55 -12.01 -10.70 -16.17
CA HIS A 55 -11.68 -11.98 -15.53
C HIS A 55 -12.77 -13.03 -15.68
N PRO A 56 -12.55 -14.04 -16.53
CA PRO A 56 -13.41 -15.23 -16.58
C PRO A 56 -13.54 -15.92 -15.21
N GLY A 57 -12.48 -15.93 -14.40
CA GLY A 57 -12.49 -16.45 -13.03
C GLY A 57 -13.37 -15.66 -12.05
N LEU A 58 -13.59 -14.35 -12.29
CA LEU A 58 -14.54 -13.55 -11.49
C LEU A 58 -16.01 -13.87 -11.84
N TRP A 59 -16.29 -14.51 -12.98
CA TRP A 59 -17.63 -15.04 -13.30
C TRP A 59 -17.87 -16.42 -12.68
N ASN A 60 -16.81 -17.23 -12.57
CA ASN A 60 -16.79 -18.47 -11.80
C ASN A 60 -16.51 -18.24 -10.31
N LEU A 61 -16.48 -16.99 -9.85
CA LEU A 61 -16.14 -16.63 -8.49
C LEU A 61 -17.00 -17.38 -7.49
N PRO A 62 -18.34 -17.46 -7.58
CA PRO A 62 -19.10 -18.21 -6.58
C PRO A 62 -18.63 -19.65 -6.43
N THR A 63 -18.19 -20.31 -7.51
CA THR A 63 -17.66 -21.68 -7.48
C THR A 63 -16.20 -21.78 -7.05
N GLU A 64 -15.31 -20.89 -7.52
CA GLU A 64 -13.88 -20.89 -7.17
C GLU A 64 -13.63 -20.32 -5.75
N TYR A 65 -14.45 -19.36 -5.32
CA TYR A 65 -14.45 -18.78 -3.97
C TYR A 65 -15.04 -19.78 -2.97
N TRP A 66 -16.16 -20.43 -3.34
CA TRP A 66 -16.72 -21.48 -2.50
C TRP A 66 -15.78 -22.69 -2.44
N ALA A 67 -15.15 -23.06 -3.56
CA ALA A 67 -14.02 -23.98 -3.54
C ALA A 67 -12.91 -23.46 -2.63
N ALA A 68 -12.49 -22.19 -2.69
CA ALA A 68 -11.47 -21.65 -1.79
C ALA A 68 -11.79 -21.72 -0.29
N PHE A 69 -13.07 -21.59 0.05
CA PHE A 69 -13.53 -21.79 1.42
C PHE A 69 -13.74 -23.26 1.79
N GLN A 70 -14.00 -24.15 0.83
CA GLN A 70 -14.32 -25.57 1.07
C GLN A 70 -13.15 -26.54 0.83
N THR A 71 -12.22 -26.21 -0.07
CA THR A 71 -11.05 -27.00 -0.42
C THR A 71 -9.87 -26.56 0.43
N LYS A 72 -9.01 -27.53 0.74
CA LYS A 72 -7.71 -27.32 1.36
C LYS A 72 -6.86 -26.39 0.49
N PHE A 73 -6.78 -25.12 0.87
CA PHE A 73 -5.85 -24.17 0.31
C PHE A 73 -4.71 -23.99 1.31
N TYR A 74 -3.49 -24.14 0.83
CA TYR A 74 -2.26 -24.15 1.64
C TYR A 74 -2.20 -23.04 2.71
N PHE A 75 -2.64 -21.82 2.38
CA PHE A 75 -2.63 -20.68 3.32
C PHE A 75 -3.65 -20.82 4.46
N TRP A 76 -4.89 -21.20 4.16
CA TRP A 76 -5.94 -21.35 5.18
C TRP A 76 -5.63 -22.50 6.13
N ASP A 77 -5.17 -23.62 5.57
CA ASP A 77 -4.78 -24.77 6.36
C ASP A 77 -3.57 -24.41 7.24
N THR A 78 -2.60 -23.64 6.73
CA THR A 78 -1.50 -23.11 7.53
C THR A 78 -1.99 -22.24 8.68
N ILE A 79 -2.93 -21.32 8.46
CA ILE A 79 -3.48 -20.44 9.51
C ILE A 79 -4.27 -21.26 10.55
N GLU A 80 -5.03 -22.26 10.12
CA GLU A 80 -5.78 -23.17 11.01
C GLU A 80 -4.86 -24.09 11.81
N ASP A 81 -3.82 -24.62 11.17
CA ASP A 81 -2.78 -25.42 11.82
C ASP A 81 -2.02 -24.57 12.84
N GLN A 82 -1.67 -23.32 12.50
CA GLN A 82 -1.12 -22.35 13.47
C GLN A 82 -2.12 -22.02 14.58
N LEU A 83 -3.42 -22.01 14.35
CA LEU A 83 -4.36 -21.79 15.45
C LEU A 83 -4.29 -22.92 16.50
N ILE A 84 -4.10 -24.16 16.04
CA ILE A 84 -3.98 -25.35 16.90
C ILE A 84 -2.56 -25.46 17.49
N HIS A 85 -1.56 -25.12 16.70
CA HIS A 85 -0.13 -25.24 16.99
C HIS A 85 0.61 -23.93 16.67
N PRO A 86 0.38 -22.86 17.46
CA PRO A 86 0.75 -21.47 17.12
C PRO A 86 2.21 -21.18 16.88
N LEU A 87 3.09 -22.09 17.30
CA LEU A 87 4.53 -21.90 17.27
C LEU A 87 5.27 -23.21 16.93
N GLN A 88 4.56 -24.22 16.39
CA GLN A 88 5.24 -25.38 15.81
C GLN A 88 5.75 -25.02 14.41
N PRO A 89 6.90 -25.57 13.98
CA PRO A 89 7.34 -25.46 12.61
C PRO A 89 6.23 -25.93 11.66
N ILE A 90 5.89 -25.10 10.68
CA ILE A 90 4.86 -25.45 9.71
C ILE A 90 5.40 -26.57 8.83
N ILE A 91 4.66 -27.66 8.71
CA ILE A 91 5.02 -28.80 7.87
C ILE A 91 4.78 -28.38 6.40
N CYS A 92 5.83 -28.39 5.58
CA CYS A 92 5.68 -28.18 4.15
C CYS A 92 4.83 -29.28 3.52
N TYR A 93 3.66 -28.91 3.00
CA TYR A 93 2.77 -29.84 2.29
C TYR A 93 3.41 -30.43 1.02
N ASP A 94 4.39 -29.75 0.43
CA ASP A 94 5.10 -30.19 -0.78
C ASP A 94 6.40 -30.98 -0.50
N GLU A 95 6.72 -31.31 0.76
CA GLU A 95 7.91 -32.05 1.22
C GLU A 95 9.27 -31.51 0.74
N LYS A 96 9.31 -30.32 0.12
CA LYS A 96 10.54 -29.63 -0.31
C LYS A 96 11.02 -28.68 0.80
N PRO A 97 12.30 -28.76 1.22
CA PRO A 97 12.89 -27.82 2.18
C PRO A 97 12.78 -26.37 1.68
N GLY A 98 12.39 -25.43 2.54
CA GLY A 98 12.27 -24.01 2.20
C GLY A 98 10.98 -23.64 1.45
N CYS A 99 9.87 -24.31 1.78
CA CYS A 99 8.56 -23.96 1.25
C CYS A 99 8.10 -22.58 1.72
N HIS A 100 7.11 -22.01 1.03
CA HIS A 100 6.64 -20.65 1.31
C HIS A 100 5.98 -20.54 2.70
N GLU A 101 5.36 -21.62 3.14
CA GLU A 101 4.59 -21.75 4.38
C GLU A 101 5.48 -21.66 5.61
N GLU A 102 6.71 -22.20 5.58
CA GLU A 102 7.67 -22.06 6.68
C GLU A 102 8.02 -20.59 6.98
N LYS A 103 7.87 -19.68 6.01
CA LYS A 103 8.10 -18.24 6.20
C LYS A 103 6.94 -17.55 6.92
N MET A 104 5.79 -18.23 7.03
CA MET A 104 4.60 -17.71 7.69
C MET A 104 4.57 -18.01 9.20
N VAL A 105 5.54 -18.74 9.76
CA VAL A 105 5.55 -19.17 11.18
C VAL A 105 5.32 -18.00 12.15
N PHE A 106 5.83 -16.82 11.84
CA PHE A 106 5.69 -15.63 12.69
C PHE A 106 4.53 -14.69 12.29
N ARG A 107 3.63 -15.10 11.39
CA ARG A 107 2.46 -14.30 10.97
C ARG A 107 1.25 -14.52 11.88
N LEU A 108 1.42 -14.20 13.16
CA LEU A 108 0.48 -14.56 14.22
C LEU A 108 -0.83 -13.73 14.24
N PHE A 109 -0.93 -12.65 13.46
CA PHE A 109 -2.14 -11.82 13.47
C PHE A 109 -3.36 -12.59 12.94
N LEU A 110 -3.21 -13.31 11.82
CA LEU A 110 -4.30 -14.01 11.18
C LEU A 110 -4.83 -15.19 12.01
N PRO A 111 -3.98 -16.08 12.58
CA PRO A 111 -4.44 -17.11 13.52
C PRO A 111 -5.15 -16.50 14.73
N ALA A 112 -4.60 -15.42 15.32
CA ALA A 112 -5.24 -14.75 16.44
C ALA A 112 -6.61 -14.17 16.06
N LEU A 113 -6.75 -13.56 14.88
CA LEU A 113 -8.01 -13.05 14.39
C LEU A 113 -9.01 -14.20 14.14
N LEU A 114 -8.55 -15.30 13.54
CA LEU A 114 -9.35 -16.51 13.31
C LEU A 114 -9.88 -17.08 14.63
N ALA A 115 -9.06 -17.09 15.70
CA ALA A 115 -9.46 -17.51 17.03
C ALA A 115 -10.64 -16.68 17.58
N VAL A 116 -10.63 -15.37 17.32
CA VAL A 116 -11.63 -14.42 17.80
C VAL A 116 -12.94 -14.54 17.02
N VAL A 117 -12.87 -14.55 15.69
CA VAL A 117 -14.06 -14.55 14.81
C VAL A 117 -14.61 -15.95 14.54
N ARG A 118 -13.85 -17.00 14.87
CA ARG A 118 -14.23 -18.42 14.81
C ARG A 118 -14.69 -18.91 13.43
N GLY A 119 -14.03 -18.45 12.38
CA GLY A 119 -14.25 -18.99 11.04
C GLY A 119 -13.64 -18.15 9.92
N ARG A 120 -13.34 -18.81 8.79
CA ARG A 120 -12.74 -18.18 7.59
C ARG A 120 -13.56 -16.98 7.09
N ILE A 121 -14.89 -17.16 7.03
CA ILE A 121 -15.84 -16.11 6.64
C ILE A 121 -15.77 -14.91 7.59
N GLY A 122 -15.59 -15.14 8.89
CA GLY A 122 -15.47 -14.07 9.88
C GLY A 122 -14.23 -13.20 9.65
N VAL A 123 -13.08 -13.82 9.37
CA VAL A 123 -11.83 -13.10 9.08
C VAL A 123 -12.01 -12.24 7.82
N TYR A 124 -12.57 -12.82 6.76
CA TYR A 124 -12.83 -12.11 5.51
C TYR A 124 -13.85 -10.97 5.68
N ALA A 125 -14.89 -11.16 6.50
CA ALA A 125 -15.83 -10.10 6.84
C ALA A 125 -15.13 -8.93 7.55
N VAL A 126 -14.21 -9.19 8.47
CA VAL A 126 -13.41 -8.13 9.12
C VAL A 126 -12.51 -7.43 8.10
N GLN A 127 -11.88 -8.17 7.17
CA GLN A 127 -11.10 -7.58 6.07
C GLN A 127 -11.95 -6.62 5.24
N LEU A 128 -13.16 -7.02 4.85
CA LEU A 128 -14.09 -6.17 4.11
C LEU A 128 -14.56 -4.95 4.93
N LEU A 129 -14.72 -5.07 6.25
CA LEU A 129 -15.05 -3.93 7.11
C LEU A 129 -13.88 -2.94 7.25
N CYS A 130 -12.63 -3.41 7.20
CA CYS A 130 -11.46 -2.54 7.18
C CYS A 130 -11.38 -1.69 5.91
N TRP A 131 -11.97 -2.12 4.80
CA TRP A 131 -11.81 -1.49 3.50
C TRP A 131 -12.49 -0.10 3.38
N PRO A 132 -13.77 0.11 3.74
CA PRO A 132 -14.36 1.44 3.80
C PRO A 132 -13.60 2.39 4.73
N VAL A 133 -13.09 1.87 5.86
CA VAL A 133 -12.31 2.67 6.82
C VAL A 133 -10.97 3.07 6.22
N PHE A 134 -10.28 2.15 5.55
CA PHE A 134 -9.04 2.43 4.82
C PHE A 134 -9.23 3.55 3.80
N LEU A 135 -10.27 3.42 2.95
CA LEU A 135 -10.62 4.42 1.94
C LEU A 135 -10.92 5.78 2.56
N TYR A 136 -11.70 5.80 3.66
CA TYR A 136 -12.05 7.01 4.37
C TYR A 136 -10.79 7.71 4.93
N LEU A 137 -9.91 6.95 5.58
CA LEU A 137 -8.67 7.48 6.14
C LEU A 137 -7.74 8.04 5.05
N LEU A 138 -7.57 7.32 3.95
CA LEU A 138 -6.74 7.75 2.82
C LEU A 138 -7.27 9.04 2.19
N ALA A 139 -8.56 9.09 1.88
CA ALA A 139 -9.19 10.26 1.28
C ALA A 139 -9.15 11.48 2.22
N ARG A 140 -9.47 11.28 3.51
CA ARG A 140 -9.42 12.35 4.50
C ARG A 140 -8.00 12.92 4.65
N GLU A 141 -7.00 12.06 4.74
CA GLU A 141 -5.63 12.52 4.91
C GLU A 141 -5.10 13.25 3.66
N ALA A 142 -5.39 12.72 2.47
CA ALA A 142 -5.03 13.38 1.22
C ALA A 142 -5.67 14.77 1.07
N GLU A 143 -6.92 14.94 1.52
CA GLU A 143 -7.59 16.24 1.53
C GLU A 143 -7.00 17.17 2.58
N GLN A 144 -6.67 16.69 3.79
CA GLN A 144 -6.01 17.51 4.80
C GLN A 144 -4.65 18.05 4.34
N LEU A 145 -3.90 17.25 3.56
CA LEU A 145 -2.58 17.64 3.05
C LEU A 145 -2.66 18.62 1.87
N THR A 146 -3.75 18.63 1.10
CA THR A 146 -3.84 19.36 -0.16
C THR A 146 -4.94 20.41 -0.22
N HIS A 147 -5.85 20.39 0.75
CA HIS A 147 -7.10 21.15 0.79
C HIS A 147 -7.93 20.98 -0.49
N SER A 148 -7.85 19.81 -1.14
CA SER A 148 -8.58 19.52 -2.37
C SER A 148 -9.22 18.13 -2.34
N ARG A 149 -10.56 18.13 -2.33
CA ARG A 149 -11.38 16.91 -2.36
C ARG A 149 -11.18 16.11 -3.66
N SER A 150 -11.01 16.79 -4.79
CA SER A 150 -10.69 16.14 -6.07
C SER A 150 -9.35 15.43 -6.05
N VAL A 151 -8.31 16.02 -5.45
CA VAL A 151 -7.01 15.36 -5.30
C VAL A 151 -7.14 14.11 -4.43
N ALA A 152 -7.89 14.19 -3.32
CA ALA A 152 -8.17 13.05 -2.47
C ALA A 152 -8.91 11.93 -3.20
N LEU A 153 -9.93 12.27 -4.00
CA LEU A 153 -10.64 11.31 -4.84
C LEU A 153 -9.68 10.60 -5.81
N TYR A 154 -8.94 11.36 -6.61
CA TYR A 154 -8.09 10.79 -7.65
C TYR A 154 -6.96 9.93 -7.08
N LEU A 155 -6.34 10.34 -5.98
CA LEU A 155 -5.34 9.52 -5.30
C LEU A 155 -5.96 8.22 -4.78
N THR A 156 -7.14 8.30 -4.16
CA THR A 156 -7.84 7.11 -3.64
C THR A 156 -8.17 6.13 -4.75
N LEU A 157 -8.70 6.61 -5.88
CA LEU A 157 -8.98 5.77 -7.06
C LEU A 157 -7.70 5.18 -7.67
N SER A 158 -6.61 5.95 -7.71
CA SER A 158 -5.31 5.45 -8.17
C SER A 158 -4.83 4.28 -7.31
N VAL A 159 -4.89 4.41 -5.98
CA VAL A 159 -4.53 3.33 -5.05
C VAL A 159 -5.49 2.13 -5.19
N MET A 160 -6.76 2.36 -5.50
CA MET A 160 -7.72 1.28 -5.78
C MET A 160 -7.44 0.51 -7.07
N GLY A 161 -6.79 1.15 -8.04
CA GLY A 161 -6.29 0.49 -9.25
C GLY A 161 -5.05 -0.38 -9.04
N LEU A 162 -4.31 -0.16 -7.95
CA LEU A 162 -3.15 -0.96 -7.59
C LEU A 162 -3.55 -2.23 -6.83
N TYR A 163 -2.58 -3.12 -6.61
CA TYR A 163 -2.75 -4.30 -5.76
C TYR A 163 -3.24 -3.96 -4.35
N ILE A 164 -2.82 -2.82 -3.79
CA ILE A 164 -3.24 -2.35 -2.46
C ILE A 164 -4.77 -2.31 -2.37
N GLY A 165 -5.43 -1.78 -3.40
CA GLY A 165 -6.89 -1.75 -3.47
C GLY A 165 -7.53 -3.11 -3.70
N GLY A 166 -6.93 -3.91 -4.58
CA GLY A 166 -7.40 -5.26 -4.88
C GLY A 166 -7.29 -6.24 -3.71
N ALA A 167 -6.33 -6.04 -2.81
CA ALA A 167 -6.10 -6.92 -1.66
C ALA A 167 -7.32 -7.04 -0.75
N PHE A 168 -8.13 -5.99 -0.59
CA PHE A 168 -9.31 -6.06 0.27
C PHE A 168 -10.41 -7.01 -0.26
N PRO A 169 -10.93 -6.84 -1.49
CA PRO A 169 -11.96 -7.74 -2.02
C PRO A 169 -11.40 -9.08 -2.54
N PHE A 170 -10.17 -9.11 -3.07
CA PHE A 170 -9.66 -10.25 -3.84
C PHE A 170 -8.64 -11.12 -3.10
N ASP A 171 -8.11 -10.72 -1.94
CA ASP A 171 -7.27 -11.60 -1.11
C ASP A 171 -8.13 -12.54 -0.25
N PHE A 172 -8.84 -13.48 -0.89
CA PHE A 172 -9.69 -14.47 -0.22
C PHE A 172 -8.93 -15.70 0.27
N ILE A 173 -7.71 -15.91 -0.24
CA ILE A 173 -6.75 -16.91 0.23
C ILE A 173 -6.05 -16.40 1.53
N ILE A 174 -6.28 -15.13 1.88
CA ILE A 174 -5.80 -14.41 3.07
C ILE A 174 -4.28 -14.51 3.22
N CYS A 175 -3.60 -13.90 2.26
CA CYS A 175 -2.20 -13.50 2.40
C CYS A 175 -2.02 -12.51 3.57
N GLY A 176 -3.08 -11.76 3.90
CA GLY A 176 -3.16 -10.85 5.05
C GLY A 176 -2.83 -9.39 4.71
N ASP A 177 -2.45 -9.09 3.47
CA ASP A 177 -1.88 -7.79 3.09
C ASP A 177 -2.84 -6.63 3.35
N ALA A 178 -4.14 -6.85 3.14
CA ALA A 178 -5.18 -5.87 3.43
C ALA A 178 -5.11 -5.35 4.87
N PHE A 179 -4.85 -6.24 5.85
CA PHE A 179 -4.69 -5.85 7.25
C PHE A 179 -3.41 -5.05 7.49
N ALA A 180 -2.29 -5.46 6.89
CA ALA A 180 -1.05 -4.72 7.00
C ALA A 180 -1.15 -3.31 6.42
N TYR A 181 -1.73 -3.18 5.22
CA TYR A 181 -1.96 -1.88 4.58
C TYR A 181 -2.88 -1.00 5.43
N PHE A 182 -3.96 -1.58 5.97
CA PHE A 182 -4.86 -0.90 6.89
C PHE A 182 -4.14 -0.39 8.14
N PHE A 183 -3.37 -1.24 8.81
CA PHE A 183 -2.68 -0.86 10.04
C PHE A 183 -1.54 0.14 9.81
N LEU A 184 -0.80 0.03 8.70
CA LEU A 184 0.23 1.01 8.34
C LEU A 184 -0.38 2.38 8.06
N LEU A 185 -1.49 2.45 7.32
CA LEU A 185 -2.21 3.70 7.11
C LEU A 185 -2.78 4.24 8.42
N LEU A 186 -3.43 3.40 9.22
CA LEU A 186 -3.99 3.78 10.52
C LEU A 186 -2.91 4.34 11.45
N ALA A 187 -1.74 3.71 11.50
CA ALA A 187 -0.59 4.21 12.27
C ALA A 187 -0.14 5.59 11.78
N ALA A 188 -0.04 5.80 10.46
CA ALA A 188 0.37 7.06 9.86
C ALA A 188 -0.58 8.22 10.18
N VAL A 189 -1.90 7.98 10.12
CA VAL A 189 -2.91 9.04 10.25
C VAL A 189 -3.46 9.20 11.67
N SER A 190 -3.22 8.25 12.57
CA SER A 190 -3.71 8.33 13.95
C SER A 190 -2.96 9.40 14.74
N ARG A 191 -3.66 10.29 15.44
CA ARG A 191 -3.03 11.28 16.34
C ARG A 191 -2.58 10.66 17.67
N ASN A 192 -3.22 9.57 18.09
CA ASN A 192 -2.93 8.87 19.33
C ASN A 192 -1.72 7.95 19.18
N ARG A 193 -0.66 8.18 19.96
CA ARG A 193 0.57 7.38 19.93
C ARG A 193 0.34 5.92 20.32
N PHE A 194 -0.64 5.64 21.16
CA PHE A 194 -1.02 4.27 21.52
C PHE A 194 -1.60 3.51 20.32
N VAL A 195 -2.49 4.17 19.56
CA VAL A 195 -3.05 3.61 18.31
C VAL A 195 -1.93 3.41 17.29
N LEU A 196 -1.00 4.35 17.17
CA LEU A 196 0.20 4.21 16.33
C LEU A 196 1.01 2.96 16.71
N THR A 197 1.38 2.81 17.98
CA THR A 197 2.20 1.68 18.44
C THR A 197 1.48 0.34 18.23
N ILE A 198 0.20 0.24 18.61
CA ILE A 198 -0.57 -0.99 18.44
C ILE A 198 -0.75 -1.32 16.96
N SER A 199 -1.11 -0.34 16.13
CA SER A 199 -1.33 -0.60 14.69
C SER A 199 -0.04 -1.08 14.04
N LEU A 200 1.10 -0.43 14.31
CA LEU A 200 2.40 -0.90 13.84
C LEU A 200 2.72 -2.31 14.32
N PHE A 201 2.57 -2.57 15.62
CA PHE A 201 2.82 -3.88 16.20
C PHE A 201 1.97 -4.97 15.53
N LEU A 202 0.67 -4.72 15.33
CA LEU A 202 -0.22 -5.64 14.61
C LEU A 202 0.19 -5.84 13.15
N ALA A 203 0.59 -4.77 12.45
CA ALA A 203 1.06 -4.87 11.06
C ALA A 203 2.28 -5.80 10.93
N TYR A 204 3.20 -5.78 11.90
CA TYR A 204 4.40 -6.62 11.88
C TYR A 204 4.10 -8.12 12.09
N TRP A 205 3.01 -8.42 12.80
CA TRP A 205 2.50 -9.79 12.97
C TRP A 205 1.62 -10.26 11.81
N VAL A 206 1.24 -9.36 10.91
CA VAL A 206 0.66 -9.73 9.61
C VAL A 206 1.80 -10.12 8.66
N ASP A 207 2.80 -9.24 8.52
CA ASP A 207 3.92 -9.44 7.62
C ASP A 207 5.13 -8.59 8.03
N GLU A 208 6.32 -9.19 8.06
CA GLU A 208 7.57 -8.55 8.46
C GLU A 208 7.98 -7.38 7.55
N ARG A 209 7.53 -7.34 6.29
CA ARG A 209 7.80 -6.20 5.38
C ARG A 209 7.15 -4.92 5.89
N SER A 210 6.10 -5.03 6.72
CA SER A 210 5.52 -3.89 7.44
C SER A 210 6.51 -3.26 8.42
N LEU A 211 7.39 -4.04 9.05
CA LEU A 211 8.42 -3.51 9.96
C LEU A 211 9.34 -2.54 9.22
N ILE A 212 9.78 -2.94 8.03
CA ILE A 212 10.68 -2.15 7.21
C ILE A 212 9.96 -0.89 6.69
N ASN A 213 8.73 -1.06 6.19
CA ASN A 213 7.94 0.04 5.64
C ASN A 213 7.36 0.98 6.71
N SER A 214 7.38 0.62 8.00
CA SER A 214 7.06 1.53 9.09
C SER A 214 8.00 2.73 9.18
N ALA A 215 9.17 2.68 8.54
CA ALA A 215 10.03 3.84 8.34
C ALA A 215 9.28 4.99 7.64
N TYR A 216 8.40 4.70 6.68
CA TYR A 216 7.55 5.72 6.05
C TYR A 216 6.56 6.33 7.04
N VAL A 217 5.99 5.52 7.96
CA VAL A 217 5.11 6.03 9.03
C VAL A 217 5.88 7.01 9.90
N LEU A 218 7.11 6.70 10.29
CA LEU A 218 7.97 7.58 11.08
C LEU A 218 8.30 8.88 10.32
N ILE A 219 8.73 8.78 9.06
CA ILE A 219 9.04 9.92 8.18
C ILE A 219 7.81 10.83 8.04
N TYR A 220 6.66 10.24 7.71
CA TYR A 220 5.41 10.97 7.55
C TYR A 220 5.03 11.74 8.82
N ARG A 221 5.04 11.07 9.97
CA ARG A 221 4.65 11.65 11.24
C ARG A 221 5.59 12.77 11.70
N CYS A 222 6.90 12.54 11.63
CA CYS A 222 7.88 13.47 12.18
C CYS A 222 8.25 14.61 11.23
N LEU A 223 8.20 14.39 9.91
CA LEU A 223 8.70 15.35 8.93
C LEU A 223 7.61 15.97 8.04
N VAL A 224 6.45 15.31 7.87
CA VAL A 224 5.34 15.84 7.07
C VAL A 224 4.27 16.45 7.98
N VAL A 225 3.74 15.68 8.94
CA VAL A 225 2.69 16.15 9.84
C VAL A 225 3.23 17.16 10.86
N ALA A 226 4.41 16.91 11.41
CA ALA A 226 5.07 17.78 12.38
C ALA A 226 6.09 18.75 11.74
N LYS A 227 5.86 19.18 10.50
CA LYS A 227 6.81 20.00 9.72
C LYS A 227 7.27 21.28 10.43
N ASP A 228 6.38 21.92 11.20
CA ASP A 228 6.68 23.16 11.93
C ASP A 228 7.36 22.93 13.29
N GLN A 229 7.55 21.68 13.68
CA GLN A 229 8.22 21.32 14.94
C GLN A 229 9.68 20.94 14.71
N PRO A 230 10.58 21.25 15.66
CA PRO A 230 11.95 20.78 15.56
C PRO A 230 11.99 19.25 15.51
N VAL A 231 12.85 18.71 14.64
CA VAL A 231 13.02 17.25 14.46
C VAL A 231 13.31 16.55 15.79
N PHE A 232 14.13 17.17 16.65
CA PHE A 232 14.45 16.69 17.99
C PHE A 232 13.55 17.28 19.09
N GLY A 233 12.36 17.76 18.75
CA GLY A 233 11.36 18.22 19.71
C GLY A 233 10.75 17.07 20.51
N ARG A 234 10.23 17.38 21.71
CA ARG A 234 9.60 16.38 22.62
C ARG A 234 8.53 15.55 21.91
N GLN A 235 7.69 16.14 21.06
CA GLN A 235 6.62 15.40 20.39
C GLN A 235 7.16 14.40 19.35
N ASN A 236 8.17 14.80 18.58
CA ASN A 236 8.85 13.95 17.60
C ASN A 236 9.65 12.84 18.28
N TRP A 237 10.33 13.13 19.40
CA TRP A 237 10.98 12.11 20.23
C TRP A 237 9.99 11.08 20.77
N LEU A 238 8.83 11.51 21.27
CA LEU A 238 7.80 10.58 21.75
C LEU A 238 7.21 9.73 20.62
N THR A 239 7.06 10.31 19.43
CA THR A 239 6.61 9.56 18.24
C THR A 239 7.68 8.56 17.78
N GLY A 240 8.93 8.99 17.69
CA GLY A 240 10.07 8.11 17.39
C GLY A 240 10.21 6.99 18.41
N GLY A 241 10.10 7.31 19.70
CA GLY A 241 10.09 6.32 20.78
C GLY A 241 8.91 5.36 20.70
N ALA A 242 7.74 5.79 20.25
CA ALA A 242 6.58 4.92 20.04
C ALA A 242 6.80 3.93 18.88
N VAL A 243 7.41 4.38 17.78
CA VAL A 243 7.80 3.51 16.64
C VAL A 243 8.91 2.55 17.06
N LEU A 244 10.01 3.05 17.65
CA LEU A 244 11.12 2.23 18.12
C LEU A 244 10.67 1.22 19.19
N GLY A 245 9.80 1.63 20.11
CA GLY A 245 9.18 0.75 21.10
C GLY A 245 8.40 -0.39 20.43
N SER A 246 7.66 -0.12 19.35
CA SER A 246 6.98 -1.17 18.57
C SER A 246 7.97 -2.13 17.91
N TRP A 247 9.11 -1.63 17.40
CA TRP A 247 10.16 -2.47 16.80
C TRP A 247 10.81 -3.37 17.84
N ILE A 248 11.23 -2.81 18.98
CA ILE A 248 11.86 -3.54 20.06
C ILE A 248 10.89 -4.59 20.63
N ALA A 249 9.62 -4.23 20.83
CA ALA A 249 8.61 -5.18 21.31
C ALA A 249 8.40 -6.32 20.32
N TYR A 250 8.25 -6.04 19.03
CA TYR A 250 8.06 -7.06 18.00
C TYR A 250 9.29 -7.95 17.86
N LEU A 251 10.48 -7.38 17.70
CA LEU A 251 11.71 -8.15 17.55
C LEU A 251 12.01 -8.96 18.81
N GLY A 252 11.87 -8.37 20.00
CA GLY A 252 12.08 -9.06 21.27
C GLY A 252 11.14 -10.24 21.44
N LEU A 253 9.85 -10.07 21.11
CA LEU A 253 8.90 -11.18 21.13
C LEU A 253 9.18 -12.20 20.03
N ARG A 254 9.45 -11.79 18.79
CA ARG A 254 9.76 -12.69 17.68
C ARG A 254 10.98 -13.56 17.98
N PHE A 255 12.08 -12.97 18.45
CA PHE A 255 13.28 -13.72 18.82
C PHE A 255 13.05 -14.56 20.08
N GLY A 256 12.31 -14.05 21.07
CA GLY A 256 11.95 -14.82 22.25
C GLY A 256 11.13 -16.07 21.91
N LEU A 257 10.14 -15.93 21.03
CA LEU A 257 9.34 -17.05 20.52
C LEU A 257 10.18 -18.01 19.67
N GLY A 258 11.04 -17.49 18.79
CA GLY A 258 11.96 -18.32 18.01
C GLY A 258 12.88 -19.17 18.89
N TYR A 259 13.42 -18.58 19.96
CA TYR A 259 14.27 -19.27 20.92
C TYR A 259 13.51 -20.32 21.74
N LEU A 260 12.32 -19.97 22.26
CA LEU A 260 11.54 -20.84 23.15
C LEU A 260 10.92 -22.04 22.42
N TYR A 261 10.54 -21.87 21.16
CA TYR A 261 9.82 -22.87 20.37
C TYR A 261 10.67 -23.49 19.27
N HIS A 262 11.96 -23.18 19.20
CA HIS A 262 12.88 -23.61 18.15
C HIS A 262 12.34 -23.34 16.72
N ALA A 263 11.60 -22.24 16.59
CA ALA A 263 11.06 -21.79 15.33
C ALA A 263 12.13 -20.95 14.60
N GLU A 264 12.64 -21.47 13.49
CA GLU A 264 13.59 -20.77 12.63
C GLU A 264 12.87 -20.17 11.41
N THR A 265 13.33 -19.00 10.94
CA THR A 265 12.89 -18.47 9.63
C THR A 265 13.84 -19.02 8.57
N PRO A 266 13.39 -19.86 7.63
CA PRO A 266 14.27 -20.41 6.63
C PRO A 266 14.82 -19.30 5.73
N THR A 267 16.14 -19.26 5.58
CA THR A 267 16.82 -18.34 4.66
C THR A 267 16.87 -18.88 3.22
N ASN A 268 16.57 -20.16 3.04
CA ASN A 268 16.53 -20.78 1.72
C ASN A 268 15.32 -20.22 0.95
N SER A 269 15.50 -19.91 -0.34
CA SER A 269 14.47 -19.41 -1.28
C SER A 269 13.88 -18.01 -1.02
N ALA A 270 14.47 -17.19 -0.14
CA ALA A 270 14.18 -15.75 -0.02
C ALA A 270 15.44 -15.01 0.44
N GLY A 271 15.52 -13.70 0.20
CA GLY A 271 16.67 -12.90 0.66
C GLY A 271 17.69 -12.60 -0.43
N PHE A 272 18.96 -12.49 -0.06
CA PHE A 272 20.03 -12.04 -0.98
C PHE A 272 20.24 -13.00 -2.15
N ASP A 273 20.03 -14.29 -1.93
CA ASP A 273 20.14 -15.30 -2.99
C ASP A 273 19.11 -15.07 -4.10
N PHE A 274 17.92 -14.54 -3.76
CA PHE A 274 16.90 -14.26 -4.75
C PHE A 274 17.28 -13.07 -5.67
N LEU A 275 18.08 -12.12 -5.18
CA LEU A 275 18.53 -10.96 -5.96
C LEU A 275 19.32 -11.37 -7.22
N THR A 276 20.01 -12.52 -7.17
CA THR A 276 20.84 -13.01 -8.27
C THR A 276 20.10 -13.99 -9.18
N THR A 277 18.94 -14.50 -8.77
CA THR A 277 18.15 -15.49 -9.54
C THR A 277 17.46 -14.89 -10.76
N LEU A 278 17.05 -13.62 -10.69
CA LEU A 278 16.32 -12.94 -11.76
C LEU A 278 17.19 -11.88 -12.45
N PRO A 279 17.13 -11.74 -13.78
CA PRO A 279 17.79 -10.65 -14.49
C PRO A 279 17.35 -9.28 -13.96
N LEU A 280 18.29 -8.34 -13.86
CA LEU A 280 18.03 -6.97 -13.37
C LEU A 280 16.85 -6.29 -14.10
N HIS A 281 16.75 -6.46 -15.42
CA HIS A 281 15.65 -5.90 -16.21
C HIS A 281 14.27 -6.43 -15.75
N SER A 282 14.16 -7.71 -15.43
CA SER A 282 12.91 -8.30 -14.92
C SER A 282 12.54 -7.70 -13.57
N ASN A 283 13.51 -7.54 -12.67
CA ASN A 283 13.29 -6.91 -11.37
C ASN A 283 12.88 -5.43 -11.49
N LEU A 284 13.50 -4.68 -12.41
CA LEU A 284 13.11 -3.29 -12.70
C LEU A 284 11.71 -3.18 -13.27
N LEU A 285 11.29 -4.10 -14.15
CA LEU A 285 9.92 -4.15 -14.65
C LEU A 285 8.91 -4.46 -13.53
N LYS A 286 9.23 -5.39 -12.63
CA LYS A 286 8.40 -5.70 -11.44
C LYS A 286 8.23 -4.47 -10.54
N LEU A 287 9.33 -3.78 -10.23
CA LEU A 287 9.30 -2.53 -9.45
C LEU A 287 8.50 -1.43 -10.16
N GLY A 288 8.70 -1.26 -11.47
CA GLY A 288 7.96 -0.30 -12.29
C GLY A 288 6.45 -0.58 -12.28
N ARG A 289 6.05 -1.85 -12.32
CA ARG A 289 4.65 -2.28 -12.26
C ARG A 289 4.03 -2.16 -10.87
N SER A 290 4.84 -2.14 -9.80
CA SER A 290 4.32 -2.13 -8.43
C SER A 290 3.42 -0.93 -8.12
N TYR A 291 3.76 0.25 -8.64
CA TYR A 291 2.98 1.49 -8.49
C TYR A 291 2.42 2.01 -9.82
N GLU A 292 2.68 1.32 -10.93
CA GLU A 292 2.23 1.73 -12.27
C GLU A 292 2.52 3.22 -12.56
N LEU A 293 1.52 3.98 -13.03
CA LEU A 293 1.69 5.40 -13.33
C LEU A 293 1.78 6.28 -12.07
N LEU A 294 1.49 5.74 -10.88
CA LEU A 294 1.65 6.45 -9.61
C LEU A 294 3.14 6.72 -9.28
N TRP A 295 4.07 6.02 -9.95
CA TRP A 295 5.49 6.43 -9.98
C TRP A 295 5.68 7.88 -10.44
N ALA A 296 4.84 8.39 -11.34
CA ALA A 296 4.91 9.79 -11.77
C ALA A 296 4.70 10.75 -10.60
N LEU A 297 3.75 10.46 -9.69
CA LEU A 297 3.56 11.25 -8.47
C LEU A 297 4.80 11.19 -7.58
N VAL A 298 5.38 10.00 -7.39
CA VAL A 298 6.59 9.81 -6.59
C VAL A 298 7.76 10.62 -7.16
N LEU A 299 8.02 10.53 -8.46
CA LEU A 299 9.11 11.26 -9.12
C LEU A 299 8.91 12.78 -9.02
N VAL A 300 7.70 13.29 -9.27
CA VAL A 300 7.40 14.72 -9.13
C VAL A 300 7.55 15.18 -7.69
N GLY A 301 7.11 14.40 -6.70
CA GLY A 301 7.24 14.77 -5.30
C GLY A 301 8.69 14.76 -4.81
N LEU A 302 9.49 13.76 -5.21
CA LEU A 302 10.94 13.72 -4.92
C LEU A 302 11.66 14.91 -5.57
N TRP A 303 11.31 15.24 -6.81
CA TRP A 303 11.81 16.45 -7.47
C TRP A 303 11.38 17.72 -6.72
N GLY A 304 10.13 17.79 -6.27
CA GLY A 304 9.62 18.88 -5.44
C GLY A 304 10.40 19.05 -4.13
N LEU A 305 10.74 17.95 -3.45
CA LEU A 305 11.57 17.97 -2.24
C LEU A 305 12.97 18.51 -2.51
N TRP A 306 13.58 18.09 -3.62
CA TRP A 306 14.87 18.61 -4.07
C TRP A 306 14.80 20.13 -4.31
N GLN A 307 13.82 20.61 -5.08
CA GLN A 307 13.67 22.03 -5.40
C GLN A 307 13.38 22.89 -4.16
N GLN A 308 12.59 22.37 -3.22
CA GLN A 308 12.28 23.04 -1.95
C GLN A 308 13.42 22.95 -0.92
N ARG A 309 14.53 22.30 -1.26
CA ARG A 309 15.69 22.07 -0.37
C ARG A 309 15.33 21.38 0.95
N GLN A 310 14.30 20.54 0.95
CA GLN A 310 13.91 19.74 2.12
C GLN A 310 14.81 18.50 2.20
N THR A 311 16.11 18.71 2.40
CA THR A 311 17.16 17.68 2.29
C THR A 311 16.94 16.51 3.23
N LEU A 312 16.56 16.74 4.48
CA LEU A 312 16.30 15.68 5.44
C LEU A 312 15.13 14.78 5.00
N LEU A 313 14.02 15.37 4.56
CA LEU A 313 12.86 14.63 4.08
C LEU A 313 13.18 13.88 2.78
N LEU A 314 13.94 14.50 1.87
CA LEU A 314 14.39 13.86 0.64
C LEU A 314 15.28 12.65 0.92
N ILE A 315 16.34 12.81 1.71
CA ILE A 315 17.30 11.74 2.00
C ILE A 315 16.62 10.60 2.74
N SER A 316 15.81 10.89 3.76
CA SER A 316 15.08 9.85 4.50
C SER A 316 14.07 9.10 3.62
N THR A 317 13.34 9.82 2.74
CA THR A 317 12.39 9.19 1.81
C THR A 317 13.11 8.32 0.77
N LEU A 318 14.23 8.79 0.21
CA LEU A 318 15.05 8.01 -0.72
C LEU A 318 15.64 6.78 -0.04
N ALA A 319 16.18 6.91 1.17
CA ALA A 319 16.71 5.78 1.93
C ALA A 319 15.63 4.73 2.20
N ALA A 320 14.44 5.15 2.68
CA ALA A 320 13.31 4.24 2.89
C ALA A 320 12.85 3.58 1.59
N LEU A 321 12.81 4.32 0.48
CA LEU A 321 12.48 3.81 -0.85
C LEU A 321 13.48 2.79 -1.37
N THR A 322 14.77 3.06 -1.24
CA THR A 322 15.81 2.12 -1.64
C THR A 322 15.74 0.84 -0.81
N VAL A 323 15.58 0.94 0.51
CA VAL A 323 15.44 -0.24 1.37
C VAL A 323 14.17 -1.03 1.03
N SER A 324 13.04 -0.36 0.82
CA SER A 324 11.80 -1.01 0.41
C SER A 324 11.92 -1.71 -0.95
N MET A 325 12.58 -1.08 -1.93
CA MET A 325 12.82 -1.68 -3.25
C MET A 325 13.71 -2.92 -3.14
N VAL A 326 14.82 -2.84 -2.39
CA VAL A 326 15.73 -3.98 -2.18
C VAL A 326 14.98 -5.15 -1.56
N VAL A 327 14.25 -4.91 -0.48
CA VAL A 327 13.45 -5.92 0.20
C VAL A 327 12.38 -6.50 -0.71
N SER A 328 11.74 -5.67 -1.54
CA SER A 328 10.70 -6.12 -2.47
C SER A 328 11.24 -7.01 -3.59
N VAL A 329 12.50 -6.80 -4.00
CA VAL A 329 13.17 -7.66 -4.98
C VAL A 329 13.76 -8.91 -4.32
N MET A 330 13.94 -8.95 -3.00
CA MET A 330 14.37 -10.15 -2.26
C MET A 330 13.26 -11.20 -2.07
N VAL A 331 12.04 -10.89 -2.51
CA VAL A 331 10.87 -11.78 -2.43
C VAL A 331 10.21 -11.87 -3.81
N ALA A 332 9.59 -13.00 -4.10
CA ALA A 332 8.97 -13.26 -5.41
C ALA A 332 7.82 -12.28 -5.74
N ASP A 333 7.10 -11.80 -4.72
CA ASP A 333 5.92 -10.94 -4.80
C ASP A 333 6.29 -9.44 -4.64
N THR A 334 7.06 -8.93 -5.58
CA THR A 334 7.60 -7.55 -5.55
C THR A 334 6.50 -6.49 -5.45
N SER A 335 5.41 -6.59 -6.21
CA SER A 335 4.36 -5.57 -6.21
C SER A 335 3.55 -5.58 -4.91
N ARG A 336 3.36 -6.75 -4.30
CA ARG A 336 2.78 -6.90 -2.96
C ARG A 336 3.70 -6.28 -1.90
N SER A 337 4.99 -6.58 -1.96
CA SER A 337 6.02 -6.05 -1.05
C SER A 337 6.12 -4.52 -1.12
N MET A 338 6.10 -3.95 -2.32
CA MET A 338 6.10 -2.50 -2.52
C MET A 338 4.81 -1.86 -2.00
N GLY A 339 3.67 -2.57 -2.03
CA GLY A 339 2.40 -2.07 -1.50
C GLY A 339 2.45 -1.64 -0.03
N TYR A 340 3.34 -2.23 0.77
CA TYR A 340 3.57 -1.82 2.17
C TYR A 340 4.10 -0.39 2.29
N GLY A 341 4.71 0.13 1.23
CA GLY A 341 5.19 1.49 1.12
C GLY A 341 4.11 2.54 0.83
N LEU A 342 2.81 2.23 0.92
CA LEU A 342 1.70 3.13 0.54
C LEU A 342 1.77 4.54 1.17
N VAL A 343 2.34 4.65 2.38
CA VAL A 343 2.49 5.93 3.10
C VAL A 343 3.41 6.89 2.34
N LEU A 344 4.28 6.36 1.46
CA LEU A 344 5.08 7.14 0.51
C LEU A 344 4.22 8.14 -0.27
N PHE A 345 3.02 7.74 -0.71
CA PHE A 345 2.16 8.62 -1.50
C PHE A 345 1.72 9.86 -0.72
N LEU A 346 1.46 9.71 0.58
CA LEU A 346 1.15 10.82 1.47
C LEU A 346 2.38 11.72 1.73
N ILE A 347 3.58 11.13 1.77
CA ILE A 347 4.83 11.88 1.93
C ILE A 347 5.11 12.77 0.70
N VAL A 348 4.96 12.21 -0.51
CA VAL A 348 5.31 12.91 -1.76
C VAL A 348 4.23 13.87 -2.25
N LEU A 349 3.01 13.78 -1.72
CA LEU A 349 1.87 14.57 -2.18
C LEU A 349 2.01 16.09 -1.92
N PRO A 350 2.34 16.58 -0.69
CA PRO A 350 2.57 18.01 -0.46
C PRO A 350 3.68 18.63 -1.34
N PRO A 351 4.88 18.03 -1.49
CA PRO A 351 5.91 18.62 -2.34
C PRO A 351 5.52 18.57 -3.83
N ALA A 352 4.78 17.56 -4.28
CA ALA A 352 4.23 17.53 -5.64
C ALA A 352 3.21 18.66 -5.88
N LEU A 353 2.34 18.95 -4.90
CA LEU A 353 1.40 20.07 -4.95
C LEU A 353 2.13 21.41 -5.07
N ALA A 354 3.15 21.63 -4.25
CA ALA A 354 3.96 22.84 -4.29
C ALA A 354 4.68 23.01 -5.63
N GLN A 355 5.11 21.91 -6.27
CA GLN A 355 5.80 21.93 -7.55
C GLN A 355 4.87 22.17 -8.76
N LEU A 356 3.74 21.48 -8.83
CA LEU A 356 2.87 21.49 -10.00
C LEU A 356 1.78 22.57 -9.96
N ARG A 357 1.48 23.13 -8.78
CA ARG A 357 0.24 23.84 -8.47
C ARG A 357 -0.97 22.90 -8.53
N LEU A 358 -2.05 23.28 -7.86
CA LEU A 358 -3.22 22.42 -7.67
C LEU A 358 -3.80 21.88 -8.98
N SER A 359 -4.03 22.74 -9.97
CA SER A 359 -4.65 22.33 -11.23
C SER A 359 -3.82 21.26 -11.95
N ARG A 360 -2.49 21.42 -12.10
CA ARG A 360 -1.68 20.40 -12.79
C ARG A 360 -1.55 19.11 -11.98
N LEU A 361 -1.54 19.19 -10.64
CA LEU A 361 -1.59 17.99 -9.80
C LEU A 361 -2.90 17.22 -10.00
N GLN A 362 -4.04 17.93 -10.05
CA GLN A 362 -5.35 17.32 -10.34
C GLN A 362 -5.35 16.62 -11.71
N HIS A 363 -4.78 17.25 -12.74
CA HIS A 363 -4.64 16.62 -14.06
C HIS A 363 -3.77 15.36 -14.02
N LEU A 364 -2.60 15.44 -13.37
CA LEU A 364 -1.70 14.31 -13.21
C LEU A 364 -2.41 13.14 -12.52
N LEU A 365 -3.04 13.38 -11.36
CA LEU A 365 -3.71 12.33 -10.60
C LEU A 365 -4.96 11.80 -11.29
N LEU A 366 -5.68 12.62 -12.06
CA LEU A 366 -6.77 12.12 -12.89
C LEU A 366 -6.27 11.13 -13.94
N ILE A 367 -5.19 11.48 -14.65
CA ILE A 367 -4.59 10.58 -15.66
C ILE A 367 -4.09 9.30 -14.98
N VAL A 368 -3.42 9.41 -13.84
CA VAL A 368 -2.95 8.26 -13.06
C VAL A 368 -4.13 7.38 -12.61
N ALA A 369 -5.20 7.97 -12.08
CA ALA A 369 -6.38 7.24 -11.64
C ALA A 369 -7.04 6.49 -12.81
N LEU A 370 -7.22 7.14 -13.95
CA LEU A 370 -7.76 6.50 -15.15
C LEU A 370 -6.85 5.37 -15.62
N PHE A 371 -5.53 5.58 -15.63
CA PHE A 371 -4.60 4.54 -16.05
C PHE A 371 -4.65 3.33 -15.12
N CYS A 372 -4.53 3.54 -13.80
CA CYS A 372 -4.52 2.45 -12.83
C CYS A 372 -5.86 1.70 -12.75
N VAL A 373 -6.99 2.37 -12.98
CA VAL A 373 -8.32 1.73 -12.96
C VAL A 373 -8.65 1.02 -14.27
N PHE A 374 -8.24 1.54 -15.43
CA PHE A 374 -8.61 0.94 -16.73
C PHE A 374 -7.55 0.03 -17.33
N PHE A 375 -6.29 0.17 -16.92
CA PHE A 375 -5.17 -0.64 -17.41
C PHE A 375 -4.45 -1.32 -16.26
N PRO A 376 -5.15 -2.12 -15.45
CA PRO A 376 -4.57 -2.65 -14.24
C PRO A 376 -3.59 -3.77 -14.66
N THR A 377 -2.30 -3.45 -14.63
CA THR A 377 -1.25 -4.23 -15.28
C THR A 377 -1.05 -5.61 -14.66
N ARG A 378 -1.51 -5.76 -13.41
CA ARG A 378 -1.47 -7.03 -12.66
C ARG A 378 -2.49 -8.06 -13.16
N TYR A 379 -3.60 -7.60 -13.76
CA TYR A 379 -4.72 -8.46 -14.14
C TYR A 379 -4.65 -8.94 -15.59
N LEU A 380 -3.81 -8.31 -16.42
CA LEU A 380 -3.50 -8.79 -17.78
C LEU A 380 -2.67 -10.09 -17.80
N LEU A 381 -2.12 -10.52 -16.65
CA LEU A 381 -1.33 -11.75 -16.52
C LEU A 381 -2.16 -12.99 -16.11
N LEU A 382 -3.47 -12.83 -15.88
CA LEU A 382 -4.40 -13.91 -15.51
C LEU A 382 -4.72 -14.93 -16.63
N TYR A 383 -3.92 -14.97 -17.70
CA TYR A 383 -4.08 -15.96 -18.77
C TYR A 383 -3.55 -17.37 -18.43
N ARG A 384 -3.13 -17.63 -17.17
CA ARG A 384 -2.88 -19.00 -16.69
C ARG A 384 -3.42 -19.22 -15.26
N PRO A 385 -4.53 -19.95 -15.08
CA PRO A 385 -5.05 -20.32 -13.75
C PRO A 385 -4.09 -21.22 -12.96
N GLU A 386 -3.21 -21.96 -13.63
CA GLU A 386 -2.15 -22.78 -13.02
C GLU A 386 -1.06 -21.93 -12.34
N ILE A 387 -1.00 -20.62 -12.63
CA ILE A 387 0.07 -19.69 -12.23
C ILE A 387 -0.37 -18.74 -11.09
N MET A 388 -1.56 -18.94 -10.50
CA MET A 388 -1.84 -18.31 -9.20
C MET A 388 -0.83 -18.77 -8.12
N TYR A 389 -0.19 -19.93 -8.35
CA TYR A 389 0.88 -20.52 -7.53
C TYR A 389 2.30 -20.04 -7.86
N LEU A 390 2.50 -19.29 -8.94
CA LEU A 390 3.79 -18.75 -9.35
C LEU A 390 3.69 -17.23 -9.39
N PHE A 391 3.80 -16.65 -8.19
CA PHE A 391 4.19 -15.27 -7.90
C PHE A 391 4.92 -14.57 -9.07
N GLU A 392 4.38 -13.43 -9.54
CA GLU A 392 4.98 -12.38 -10.40
C GLU A 392 6.13 -12.71 -11.37
#